data_AF-A0A3M1YSN3-F1
#
_entry.id   AF-A0A3M1YSN3-F1
#
_cell.length_a   1.000
_cell.length_b   1.000
_cell.length_c   1.000
_cell.angle_alpha   90.00
_cell.angle_beta   90.00
_cell.angle_gamma   90.00
#
_symmetry.space_group_name_H-M   'P 1'
#
loop_
_entity.id
_entity.type
_entity.pdbx_description
1 polymer ?
#
loop_
_entity_poly.entity_id
_entity_poly.type
_entity_poly.pdbx_seq_one_letter_code
_entity_poly.pdbx_strand_id
1 'polypeptide(L)'
;FLGYETENSAPQTYQQGDIVAVITYWRVDGPLPSDLQLFTHLLSDPISIAAQHDTISISPRFTRERDVFVQVSYLPLPESLPDGEYRISIGAARSNSGERLKVLEGDNLRGDRLFLYTITVQSNEPPNDTESES
;
A
#
# COMPACT_ATOMS: atom_id res chain seq x y z
N PHE A 1 -2.17 -13.13 6.57
CA PHE A 1 -1.09 -12.15 6.31
C PHE A 1 0.15 -12.62 7.05
N LEU A 2 1.32 -12.65 6.39
CA LEU A 2 2.57 -13.13 6.98
C LEU A 2 3.55 -12.00 7.32
N GLY A 3 3.46 -10.85 6.65
CA GLY A 3 4.33 -9.71 6.89
C GLY A 3 4.51 -8.85 5.65
N TYR A 4 5.41 -7.87 5.75
CA TYR A 4 5.79 -6.97 4.68
C TYR A 4 7.28 -6.65 4.79
N GLU A 5 7.87 -6.15 3.69
CA GLU A 5 9.23 -5.62 3.68
C GLU A 5 9.21 -4.09 3.59
N THR A 6 10.19 -3.46 4.24
CA THR A 6 10.56 -2.07 4.03
C THR A 6 12.00 -2.02 3.56
N GLU A 7 12.32 -1.10 2.65
CA GLU A 7 13.66 -1.06 2.06
C GLU A 7 14.78 -0.75 3.05
N ASN A 8 14.49 -0.25 4.26
CA ASN A 8 15.43 -0.13 5.38
C ASN A 8 14.64 0.16 6.69
N SER A 9 15.31 0.11 7.85
CA SER A 9 14.75 0.52 9.15
C SER A 9 14.70 2.04 9.36
N ALA A 10 15.14 2.82 8.37
CA ALA A 10 15.15 4.29 8.41
C ALA A 10 13.78 4.85 7.95
N PRO A 11 13.42 6.09 8.35
CA PRO A 11 12.26 6.79 7.79
C PRO A 11 12.36 6.84 6.27
N GLN A 12 11.32 6.36 5.57
CA GLN A 12 11.31 6.36 4.11
C GLN A 12 10.82 7.72 3.60
N THR A 13 11.70 8.46 2.93
CA THR A 13 11.37 9.72 2.26
C THR A 13 11.31 9.48 0.76
N TYR A 14 10.25 9.95 0.12
CA TYR A 14 10.03 9.91 -1.32
C TYR A 14 9.76 11.32 -1.85
N GLN A 15 10.02 11.54 -3.12
CA GLN A 15 9.64 12.74 -3.83
C GLN A 15 8.28 12.57 -4.51
N GLN A 16 7.59 13.67 -4.76
CA GLN A 16 6.44 13.70 -5.67
C GLN A 16 6.82 13.06 -7.02
N GLY A 17 5.93 12.21 -7.56
CA GLY A 17 6.19 11.45 -8.79
C GLY A 17 6.95 10.15 -8.61
N ASP A 18 7.53 9.88 -7.43
CA ASP A 18 8.19 8.59 -7.16
C ASP A 18 7.21 7.42 -7.18
N ILE A 19 7.76 6.21 -7.24
CA ILE A 19 7.01 4.96 -7.08
C ILE A 19 7.40 4.31 -5.76
N VAL A 20 6.42 4.13 -4.88
CA VAL A 20 6.59 3.36 -3.65
C VAL A 20 6.34 1.88 -3.95
N ALA A 21 7.36 1.04 -3.80
CA ALA A 21 7.21 -0.40 -3.88
C ALA A 21 6.78 -0.95 -2.50
N VAL A 22 5.60 -1.57 -2.44
CA VAL A 22 5.08 -2.22 -1.23
C VAL A 22 5.06 -3.72 -1.44
N ILE A 23 5.90 -4.44 -0.70
CA ILE A 23 6.05 -5.90 -0.80
C ILE A 23 5.36 -6.54 0.40
N THR A 24 4.42 -7.43 0.14
CA THR A 24 3.63 -8.11 1.18
C THR A 24 3.59 -9.62 0.96
N TYR A 25 3.62 -10.35 2.07
CA TYR A 25 3.63 -11.80 2.10
C TYR A 25 2.30 -12.33 2.62
N TRP A 26 1.69 -13.21 1.86
CA TRP A 26 0.35 -13.73 2.15
C TRP A 26 0.36 -15.25 2.17
N ARG A 27 -0.39 -15.82 3.11
CA ARG A 27 -0.75 -17.23 3.12
C ARG A 27 -2.25 -17.33 2.90
N VAL A 28 -2.65 -18.24 2.03
CA VAL A 28 -4.05 -18.57 1.76
C VAL A 28 -4.51 -19.53 2.85
N ASP A 29 -5.45 -19.12 3.69
CA ASP A 29 -5.96 -19.96 4.80
C ASP A 29 -7.30 -20.67 4.44
N GLY A 30 -7.77 -20.55 3.19
CA GLY A 30 -9.00 -21.19 2.70
C GLY A 30 -9.39 -20.73 1.29
N PRO A 31 -10.57 -21.16 0.78
CA PRO A 31 -11.05 -20.75 -0.54
C PRO A 31 -11.14 -19.23 -0.67
N LEU A 32 -10.55 -18.69 -1.74
CA LEU A 32 -10.60 -17.26 -2.02
C LEU A 32 -11.75 -16.91 -2.97
N PRO A 33 -12.41 -15.76 -2.77
CA PRO A 33 -13.19 -15.07 -3.80
C PRO A 33 -12.51 -15.08 -5.17
N SER A 34 -13.22 -15.47 -6.24
CA SER A 34 -12.67 -15.40 -7.61
C SER A 34 -12.41 -13.97 -8.09
N ASP A 35 -13.11 -13.01 -7.48
CA ASP A 35 -13.04 -11.57 -7.70
C ASP A 35 -12.24 -10.86 -6.60
N LEU A 36 -11.38 -11.58 -5.87
CA LEU A 36 -10.49 -10.99 -4.88
C LEU A 36 -9.53 -10.00 -5.54
N GLN A 37 -9.36 -8.84 -4.92
CA GLN A 37 -8.32 -7.88 -5.22
C GLN A 37 -7.64 -7.46 -3.93
N LEU A 38 -6.32 -7.26 -3.96
CA LEU A 38 -5.61 -6.59 -2.88
C LEU A 38 -5.54 -5.11 -3.21
N PHE A 39 -5.71 -4.27 -2.19
CA PHE A 39 -5.52 -2.83 -2.33
C PHE A 39 -4.32 -2.40 -1.51
N THR A 40 -3.60 -1.42 -2.05
CA THR A 40 -2.55 -0.68 -1.35
C THR A 40 -2.93 0.78 -1.43
N HIS A 41 -3.12 1.44 -0.29
CA HIS A 41 -3.48 2.85 -0.24
C HIS A 41 -2.38 3.65 0.46
N LEU A 42 -2.11 4.83 -0.09
CA LEU A 42 -1.47 5.93 0.61
C LEU A 42 -2.56 6.82 1.22
N LEU A 43 -2.46 7.08 2.52
CA LEU A 43 -3.46 7.83 3.26
C LEU A 43 -2.87 9.10 3.85
N SER A 44 -3.59 10.22 3.71
CA SER A 44 -3.35 11.45 4.47
C SER A 44 -4.13 11.44 5.80
N ASP A 45 -3.86 12.42 6.66
CA ASP A 45 -4.66 12.73 7.86
C ASP A 45 -5.46 14.04 7.64
N PRO A 46 -6.81 14.08 7.83
CA PRO A 46 -7.70 12.96 8.16
C PRO A 46 -7.72 11.89 7.07
N ILE A 47 -8.11 10.66 7.44
CA ILE A 47 -8.07 9.47 6.57
C ILE A 47 -8.75 9.75 5.22
N SER A 48 -7.93 10.01 4.22
CA SER A 48 -8.31 10.20 2.82
C SER A 48 -7.30 9.47 1.94
N ILE A 49 -7.77 8.87 0.85
CA ILE A 49 -6.90 8.17 -0.11
C ILE A 49 -6.21 9.22 -0.97
N ALA A 50 -4.90 9.36 -0.80
CA ALA A 50 -4.07 10.25 -1.59
C ALA A 50 -3.56 9.56 -2.87
N ALA A 51 -3.30 8.26 -2.79
CA ALA A 51 -2.98 7.39 -3.91
C ALA A 51 -3.43 5.96 -3.62
N GLN A 52 -3.73 5.17 -4.64
CA GLN A 52 -4.04 3.75 -4.49
C GLN A 52 -3.52 2.92 -5.66
N HIS A 53 -3.28 1.65 -5.37
CA HIS A 53 -3.00 0.63 -6.36
C HIS A 53 -3.72 -0.66 -5.96
N ASP A 54 -4.69 -1.06 -6.78
CA ASP A 54 -5.55 -2.19 -6.51
C ASP A 54 -5.25 -3.29 -7.53
N THR A 55 -4.64 -4.38 -7.08
CA THR A 55 -4.23 -5.48 -7.96
C THR A 55 -4.08 -6.77 -7.16
N ILE A 56 -3.95 -7.89 -7.85
CA ILE A 56 -3.47 -9.13 -7.25
C ILE A 56 -2.57 -9.84 -8.25
N SER A 57 -1.39 -10.28 -7.79
CA SER A 57 -0.34 -10.87 -8.63
C SER A 57 -0.63 -12.32 -9.04
N ILE A 58 -1.67 -12.92 -8.47
CA ILE A 58 -2.07 -14.31 -8.68
C ILE A 58 -3.52 -14.39 -9.14
N SER A 59 -3.90 -15.54 -9.71
CA SER A 59 -5.32 -15.85 -9.93
C SER A 59 -5.87 -16.57 -8.69
N PRO A 60 -6.84 -16.00 -7.96
CA PRO A 60 -7.41 -16.61 -6.75
C PRO A 60 -7.99 -18.01 -7.00
N ARG A 61 -8.42 -18.30 -8.23
CA ARG A 61 -8.99 -19.59 -8.62
C ARG A 61 -8.00 -20.75 -8.54
N PHE A 62 -6.70 -20.48 -8.64
CA PHE A 62 -5.67 -21.53 -8.70
C PHE A 62 -4.94 -21.73 -7.37
N THR A 63 -5.25 -20.93 -6.35
CA THR A 63 -4.64 -21.08 -5.03
C THR A 63 -5.27 -22.23 -4.24
N ARG A 64 -4.49 -22.80 -3.34
CA ARG A 64 -4.89 -23.82 -2.38
C ARG A 64 -4.63 -23.31 -0.97
N GLU A 65 -5.28 -23.95 0.01
CA GLU A 65 -4.96 -23.72 1.41
C GLU A 65 -3.46 -23.95 1.64
N ARG A 66 -2.85 -23.04 2.39
CA ARG A 66 -1.43 -22.93 2.72
C ARG A 66 -0.50 -22.50 1.59
N ASP A 67 -1.02 -22.20 0.39
CA ASP A 67 -0.21 -21.52 -0.63
C ASP A 67 0.26 -20.17 -0.08
N VAL A 68 1.54 -19.86 -0.35
CA VAL A 68 2.15 -18.58 -0.01
C VAL A 68 2.47 -17.85 -1.29
N PHE A 69 2.14 -16.56 -1.33
CA PHE A 69 2.48 -15.70 -2.45
C PHE A 69 2.98 -14.34 -1.98
N VAL A 70 3.80 -13.73 -2.84
CA VAL A 70 4.30 -12.36 -2.68
C VAL A 70 3.47 -11.45 -3.57
N GLN A 71 2.98 -10.36 -2.99
CA GLN A 71 2.36 -9.27 -3.71
C GLN A 71 3.32 -8.08 -3.70
N VAL A 72 3.73 -7.65 -4.89
CA VAL A 72 4.47 -6.41 -5.10
C VAL A 72 3.50 -5.40 -5.68
N SER A 73 3.24 -4.33 -4.95
CA SER A 73 2.41 -3.21 -5.39
C SER A 73 3.30 -2.01 -5.69
N TYR A 74 3.25 -1.52 -6.92
CA TYR A 74 3.92 -0.29 -7.32
C TYR A 74 2.92 0.86 -7.21
N LEU A 75 3.08 1.69 -6.20
CA LEU A 75 2.19 2.79 -5.90
C LEU A 75 2.81 4.11 -6.40
N PRO A 76 2.40 4.62 -7.58
CA PRO A 76 2.88 5.90 -8.07
C PRO A 76 2.34 7.04 -7.20
N LEU A 77 3.22 7.93 -6.78
CA LEU A 77 2.88 9.14 -6.05
C LEU A 77 2.46 10.23 -7.03
N PRO A 78 1.33 10.92 -6.82
CA PRO A 78 0.96 12.07 -7.64
C PRO A 78 2.03 13.16 -7.61
N GLU A 79 2.28 13.80 -8.74
CA GLU A 79 3.19 14.96 -8.82
C GLU A 79 2.68 16.16 -7.99
N SER A 80 1.37 16.22 -7.71
CA SER A 80 0.75 17.27 -6.92
C SER A 80 0.58 16.91 -5.44
N LEU A 81 1.20 15.82 -4.97
CA LEU A 81 1.01 15.31 -3.62
C LEU A 81 1.65 16.28 -2.61
N PRO A 82 0.89 16.88 -1.67
CA PRO A 82 1.46 17.84 -0.73
C PRO A 82 2.59 17.23 0.12
N ASP A 83 3.56 18.05 0.48
CA ASP A 83 4.61 17.66 1.41
C ASP A 83 4.00 17.24 2.75
N GLY A 84 4.50 16.15 3.32
CA GLY A 84 4.03 15.67 4.62
C GLY A 84 4.21 14.19 4.88
N GLU A 85 3.66 13.75 6.01
CA GLU A 85 3.61 12.34 6.38
C GLU A 85 2.34 11.70 5.84
N TYR A 86 2.51 10.49 5.29
CA TYR A 86 1.43 9.65 4.80
C TYR A 86 1.56 8.25 5.38
N ARG A 87 0.45 7.51 5.42
CA ARG A 87 0.43 6.14 5.93
C ARG A 87 0.10 5.14 4.82
N ILE A 88 0.92 4.10 4.72
CA ILE A 88 0.64 2.95 3.86
C ILE A 88 -0.32 2.01 4.58
N SER A 89 -1.38 1.63 3.90
CA SER A 89 -2.29 0.59 4.34
C SER A 89 -2.60 -0.39 3.21
N ILE A 90 -2.95 -1.61 3.61
CA ILE A 90 -3.30 -2.68 2.69
C ILE A 90 -4.59 -3.35 3.14
N GLY A 91 -5.21 -4.08 2.23
CA GLY A 91 -6.27 -5.02 2.58
C GLY A 91 -6.77 -5.74 1.34
N ALA A 92 -7.93 -6.36 1.46
CA ALA A 92 -8.54 -7.08 0.37
C ALA A 92 -9.98 -6.64 0.17
N ALA A 93 -10.46 -6.72 -1.07
CA ALA A 93 -11.82 -6.37 -1.44
C ALA A 93 -12.35 -7.28 -2.54
N ARG A 94 -13.68 -7.27 -2.71
CA ARG A 94 -14.35 -7.80 -3.90
C ARG A 94 -14.28 -6.77 -5.01
N SER A 95 -13.67 -7.09 -6.15
CA SER A 95 -13.50 -6.12 -7.25
C SER A 95 -14.81 -5.72 -7.92
N ASN A 96 -15.85 -6.55 -7.86
CA ASN A 96 -17.16 -6.25 -8.46
C ASN A 96 -18.04 -5.31 -7.62
N SER A 97 -17.93 -5.36 -6.30
CA SER A 97 -18.81 -4.64 -5.35
C SER A 97 -18.08 -3.58 -4.55
N GLY A 98 -16.75 -3.63 -4.50
CA GLY A 98 -15.93 -2.82 -3.60
C GLY A 98 -16.02 -3.22 -2.13
N GLU A 99 -16.72 -4.30 -1.80
CA GLU A 99 -16.86 -4.79 -0.44
C GLU A 99 -15.48 -5.13 0.13
N ARG A 100 -15.11 -4.45 1.23
CA ARG A 100 -13.84 -4.69 1.93
C ARG A 100 -13.95 -5.95 2.78
N LEU A 101 -12.95 -6.81 2.69
CA LEU A 101 -12.86 -8.00 3.51
C LEU A 101 -12.40 -7.66 4.93
N LYS A 102 -12.98 -8.36 5.89
CA LYS A 102 -12.67 -8.19 7.31
C LYS A 102 -11.25 -8.66 7.62
N VAL A 103 -10.54 -7.85 8.39
CA VAL A 103 -9.31 -8.25 9.06
C VAL A 103 -9.67 -8.79 10.44
N LEU A 104 -9.30 -10.04 10.69
CA LEU A 104 -9.57 -10.73 11.95
C LEU A 104 -8.28 -11.07 12.69
N GLU A 105 -8.32 -11.05 14.01
CA GLU A 105 -7.30 -11.62 14.89
C GLU A 105 -7.96 -12.74 15.72
N GLY A 106 -7.74 -13.99 15.31
CA GLY A 106 -8.62 -15.08 15.70
C GLY A 106 -10.03 -14.82 15.17
N ASP A 107 -11.03 -14.84 16.06
CA ASP A 107 -12.42 -14.51 15.72
C ASP A 107 -12.76 -13.02 15.90
N ASN A 108 -11.81 -12.19 16.39
CA ASN A 108 -12.07 -10.80 16.70
C ASN A 108 -11.91 -9.90 15.46
N LEU A 109 -12.93 -9.10 15.15
CA LEU A 109 -12.85 -8.09 14.10
C LEU A 109 -11.89 -6.96 14.50
N ARG A 110 -10.88 -6.71 13.66
CA ARG A 110 -9.91 -5.62 13.83
C ARG A 110 -10.08 -4.47 12.84
N GLY A 111 -10.82 -4.69 11.76
CA GLY A 111 -11.12 -3.67 10.76
C GLY A 111 -11.31 -4.27 9.38
N ASP A 112 -11.02 -3.48 8.35
CA ASP A 112 -11.10 -3.88 6.93
C ASP A 112 -9.78 -3.65 6.17
N ARG A 113 -8.74 -3.25 6.90
CA ARG A 113 -7.40 -2.96 6.41
C ARG A 113 -6.36 -3.16 7.51
N LEU A 114 -5.10 -3.28 7.10
CA LEU A 114 -3.92 -3.25 7.96
C LEU A 114 -3.11 -1.99 7.62
N PHE A 115 -2.68 -1.26 8.65
CA PHE A 115 -1.69 -0.20 8.49
C PHE A 115 -0.29 -0.79 8.63
N LEU A 116 0.62 -0.45 7.72
CA LEU A 116 1.96 -1.03 7.69
C LEU A 116 2.97 -0.08 8.32
N TYR A 117 3.23 1.05 7.67
CA TYR A 117 4.24 2.04 8.05
C TYR A 117 3.88 3.42 7.49
N THR A 118 4.63 4.44 7.91
CA THR A 118 4.53 5.80 7.38
C THR A 118 5.66 6.09 6.40
N ILE A 119 5.39 7.01 5.47
CA ILE A 119 6.39 7.59 4.56
C ILE A 119 6.30 9.11 4.65
N THR A 120 7.40 9.79 4.36
CA THR A 120 7.42 11.24 4.14
C THR A 120 7.47 11.50 2.65
N VAL A 121 6.63 12.41 2.16
CA VAL A 121 6.68 12.91 0.78
C VAL A 121 7.16 14.35 0.79
N GLN A 122 8.04 14.68 -0.14
CA GLN A 122 8.59 16.02 -0.34
C GLN A 122 8.44 16.45 -1.80
N SER A 123 8.40 17.76 -2.02
CA SER A 123 8.37 18.33 -3.36
C SER A 123 9.63 17.98 -4.14
N ASN A 124 9.46 17.66 -5.42
CA ASN A 124 10.59 17.49 -6.35
C ASN A 124 11.03 18.84 -6.91
N GLU A 125 11.38 19.78 -6.01
CA GLU A 125 11.93 21.07 -6.42
C GLU A 125 13.46 20.95 -6.49
N PRO A 126 14.11 21.33 -7.60
CA PRO A 126 15.56 21.41 -7.63
C PRO A 126 16.04 22.41 -6.55
N PRO A 127 17.27 22.25 -6.01
CA PRO A 127 17.85 23.26 -5.13
C PRO A 127 17.70 24.63 -5.78
N ASN A 128 17.16 25.60 -5.04
CA ASN A 128 17.06 26.97 -5.51
C ASN A 128 18.49 27.48 -5.73
N ASP A 129 18.93 27.60 -6.98
CA ASP A 129 20.18 28.27 -7.34
C ASP A 129 19.99 29.77 -7.09
N THR A 130 20.03 30.18 -5.82
CA THR A 130 20.01 31.58 -5.42
C THR A 130 21.38 31.96 -4.86
N GLU A 131 22.35 32.13 -5.73
CA GLU A 131 23.63 32.85 -5.55
C GLU A 131 24.30 32.87 -6.95
N SER A 132 24.79 33.93 -7.58
CA SER A 132 25.00 35.33 -7.24
C SER A 132 25.25 36.03 -8.59
N GLU A 133 24.50 37.07 -8.95
CA GLU A 133 25.04 38.12 -9.81
C GLU A 133 24.94 39.43 -9.03
N SER A 134 26.05 39.71 -8.35
CA SER A 134 26.45 41.01 -7.82
C SER A 134 26.88 41.96 -8.93
#